data_AF-A0A800AJD7-F1
#
_entry.id   AF-A0A800AJD7-F1
#
_cell.length_a   1.000
_cell.length_b   1.000
_cell.length_c   1.000
_cell.angle_alpha   90.00
_cell.angle_beta   90.00
_cell.angle_gamma   90.00
#
_symmetry.space_group_name_H-M   'P 1'
#
loop_
_entity.id
_entity.type
_entity.pdbx_description
1 polymer ?
#
loop_
_entity_poly.entity_id
_entity_poly.type
_entity_poly.pdbx_seq_one_letter_code
_entity_poly.pdbx_strand_id
1 'polypeptide(L)'
;MLKLSAKAFYEICEHAKRAYPEECCGIILLKDGMDIVRPCTNIQNKLHAQEPNLYSQTARVAYVMAPQEMFYIFKEAEENDMRIKAFYHSHPDHGAFFSEEDKNQAVPWDEPLHPNCVYIVISIYNNREVKDVRAYTWNHRKFVEIPIDKFSMNR
;
A
#
# COMPACT_ATOMS: atom_id res chain seq x y z
N MET A 1 6.17 -1.67 15.62
CA MET A 1 4.71 -1.95 15.63
C MET A 1 4.01 -0.80 14.93
N LEU A 2 3.14 -1.08 13.96
CA LEU A 2 2.30 -0.09 13.31
C LEU A 2 1.02 0.09 14.13
N LYS A 3 0.76 1.29 14.64
CA LYS A 3 -0.56 1.65 15.17
C LYS A 3 -1.44 2.06 14.00
N LEU A 4 -2.58 1.42 13.78
CA LEU A 4 -3.51 1.78 12.71
C LEU A 4 -4.92 1.92 13.29
N SER A 5 -5.59 3.03 12.98
CA SER A 5 -6.97 3.24 13.45
C SER A 5 -7.90 2.19 12.85
N ALA A 6 -8.94 1.81 13.60
CA ALA A 6 -9.95 0.86 13.11
C ALA A 6 -10.63 1.35 11.83
N LYS A 7 -10.83 2.68 11.69
CA LYS A 7 -11.37 3.30 10.48
C LYS A 7 -10.45 3.07 9.27
N ALA A 8 -9.16 3.40 9.41
CA ALA A 8 -8.21 3.21 8.31
C ALA A 8 -8.03 1.73 7.94
N PHE A 9 -7.99 0.84 8.95
CA PHE A 9 -7.96 -0.61 8.72
C PHE A 9 -9.17 -1.07 7.89
N TYR A 10 -10.37 -0.59 8.23
CA TYR A 10 -11.59 -0.90 7.49
C TYR A 10 -11.54 -0.33 6.06
N GLU A 11 -11.14 0.93 5.88
CA GLU A 11 -11.08 1.59 4.57
C GLU A 11 -10.14 0.88 3.59
N ILE A 12 -8.95 0.45 4.03
CA ILE A 12 -8.02 -0.28 3.16
C ILE A 12 -8.55 -1.69 2.82
N CYS A 13 -9.22 -2.35 3.77
CA CYS A 13 -9.85 -3.65 3.52
C CYS A 13 -11.00 -3.52 2.50
N GLU A 14 -11.85 -2.52 2.64
CA GLU A 14 -12.94 -2.25 1.68
C GLU A 14 -12.41 -1.83 0.31
N HIS A 15 -11.27 -1.14 0.24
CA HIS A 15 -10.61 -0.88 -1.03
C HIS A 15 -10.16 -2.18 -1.71
N ALA A 16 -9.47 -3.07 -0.99
CA ALA A 16 -9.06 -4.37 -1.51
C ALA A 16 -10.27 -5.18 -2.03
N LYS A 17 -11.38 -5.21 -1.27
CA LYS A 17 -12.61 -5.88 -1.68
C LYS A 17 -13.20 -5.33 -2.96
N ARG A 18 -13.19 -4.01 -3.15
CA ARG A 18 -13.73 -3.37 -4.35
C ARG A 18 -12.87 -3.66 -5.58
N ALA A 19 -11.54 -3.63 -5.42
CA ALA A 19 -10.58 -3.84 -6.51
C ALA A 19 -10.47 -5.29 -6.96
N TYR A 20 -10.75 -6.27 -6.09
CA TYR A 20 -10.71 -7.69 -6.44
C TYR A 20 -11.51 -8.00 -7.73
N PRO A 21 -10.92 -8.70 -8.72
CA PRO A 21 -9.74 -9.58 -8.63
C PRO A 21 -8.38 -8.92 -8.93
N GLU A 22 -8.29 -7.59 -8.97
CA GLU A 22 -7.05 -6.85 -9.19
C GLU A 22 -6.47 -6.33 -7.86
N GLU A 23 -5.17 -6.02 -7.88
CA GLU A 23 -4.49 -5.37 -6.78
C GLU A 23 -5.01 -3.93 -6.61
N CYS A 24 -5.48 -3.60 -5.41
CA CYS A 24 -5.64 -2.22 -4.98
C CYS A 24 -4.29 -1.65 -4.56
N CYS A 25 -4.15 -0.33 -4.57
CA CYS A 25 -2.97 0.36 -4.04
C CYS A 25 -3.36 1.73 -3.45
N GLY A 26 -2.58 2.25 -2.52
CA GLY A 26 -2.81 3.59 -1.99
C GLY A 26 -1.86 3.99 -0.87
N ILE A 27 -2.15 5.16 -0.29
CA ILE A 27 -1.31 5.83 0.71
C ILE A 27 -2.14 6.13 1.95
N ILE A 28 -1.54 5.99 3.13
CA ILE A 28 -2.08 6.43 4.41
C ILE A 28 -1.25 7.62 4.88
N LEU A 29 -1.89 8.76 5.07
CA LEU A 29 -1.30 9.94 5.69
C LEU A 29 -1.60 9.96 7.19
N LEU A 30 -0.75 10.63 7.96
CA LEU A 30 -0.97 10.94 9.37
C LEU A 30 -1.00 12.44 9.58
N LYS A 31 -2.06 12.93 10.21
CA LYS A 31 -2.18 14.31 10.71
C LYS A 31 -2.76 14.28 12.11
N ASP A 32 -2.09 14.90 13.08
CA ASP A 32 -2.58 15.03 14.46
C ASP A 32 -3.06 13.70 15.09
N GLY A 33 -2.33 12.62 14.82
CA GLY A 33 -2.68 11.27 15.31
C GLY A 33 -3.83 10.58 14.55
N MET A 34 -4.40 11.22 13.53
CA MET A 34 -5.47 10.68 12.69
C MET A 34 -4.93 10.08 11.39
N ASP A 35 -5.38 8.86 11.10
CA ASP A 35 -5.08 8.19 9.83
C ASP A 35 -6.04 8.62 8.75
N ILE A 36 -5.49 8.99 7.59
CA ILE A 36 -6.23 9.46 6.43
C ILE A 36 -5.87 8.56 5.24
N VAL A 37 -6.82 7.73 4.80
CA VAL A 37 -6.60 6.83 3.66
C VAL A 37 -6.85 7.57 2.34
N ARG A 38 -5.91 7.38 1.41
CA ARG A 38 -5.97 7.83 0.02
C ARG A 38 -5.84 6.62 -0.90
N PRO A 39 -6.95 6.03 -1.35
CA PRO A 39 -6.95 5.04 -2.43
C PRO A 39 -6.33 5.63 -3.70
N CYS A 40 -5.52 4.85 -4.40
CA CYS A 40 -4.97 5.21 -5.69
C CYS A 40 -5.48 4.27 -6.79
N THR A 41 -5.59 4.79 -8.00
CA THR A 41 -5.86 4.01 -9.20
C THR A 41 -4.65 3.16 -9.55
N ASN A 42 -4.87 1.84 -9.67
CA ASN A 42 -3.89 0.91 -10.25
C ASN A 42 -3.91 1.03 -11.78
N ILE A 43 -2.85 1.58 -12.37
CA ILE A 43 -2.74 1.76 -13.83
C ILE A 43 -1.96 0.62 -14.53
N GLN A 44 -1.66 -0.49 -13.83
CA GLN A 44 -0.88 -1.61 -14.35
C GLN A 44 -1.42 -2.14 -15.68
N ASN A 45 -2.73 -2.37 -15.80
CA ASN A 45 -3.33 -2.87 -17.05
C ASN A 45 -3.19 -1.88 -18.22
N LYS A 46 -3.27 -0.57 -17.94
CA LYS A 46 -3.08 0.45 -18.97
C LYS A 46 -1.64 0.42 -19.48
N LEU A 47 -0.67 0.31 -18.57
CA LEU A 47 0.75 0.24 -18.91
C LEU A 47 1.09 -1.07 -19.63
N HIS A 48 0.55 -2.21 -19.17
CA HIS A 48 0.67 -3.50 -19.85
C HIS A 48 0.17 -3.45 -21.28
N ALA A 49 -0.99 -2.81 -21.53
CA ALA A 49 -1.54 -2.66 -22.88
C ALA A 49 -0.70 -1.75 -23.79
N GLN A 50 -0.02 -0.74 -23.23
CA GLN A 50 0.78 0.23 -23.98
C GLN A 50 2.21 -0.27 -24.24
N GLU A 51 2.83 -0.89 -23.24
CA GLU A 51 4.23 -1.31 -23.24
C GLU A 51 4.38 -2.70 -22.59
N PRO A 52 3.86 -3.78 -23.19
CA PRO A 52 3.80 -5.12 -22.58
C PRO A 52 5.19 -5.73 -22.31
N ASN A 53 6.23 -5.26 -23.00
CA ASN A 53 7.60 -5.70 -22.75
C ASN A 53 8.19 -5.10 -21.46
N LEU A 54 7.77 -3.87 -21.11
CA LEU A 54 8.22 -3.19 -19.89
C LEU A 54 7.33 -3.57 -18.70
N TYR A 55 6.02 -3.67 -18.93
CA TYR A 55 5.02 -4.02 -17.94
C TYR A 55 4.43 -5.38 -18.30
N SER A 56 5.17 -6.46 -18.08
CA SER A 56 4.77 -7.82 -18.49
C SER A 56 3.62 -8.41 -17.66
N GLN A 57 3.40 -7.89 -16.45
CA GLN A 57 2.38 -8.34 -15.52
C GLN A 57 1.07 -7.56 -15.69
N THR A 58 -0.05 -8.17 -15.29
CA THR A 58 -1.37 -7.52 -15.27
C THR A 58 -1.69 -7.01 -13.86
N ALA A 59 -2.75 -6.20 -13.74
CA ALA A 59 -3.21 -5.67 -12.46
C ALA A 59 -3.65 -6.76 -11.46
N ARG A 60 -3.69 -8.04 -11.83
CA ARG A 60 -4.00 -9.15 -10.92
C ARG A 60 -2.87 -9.47 -9.93
N VAL A 61 -1.63 -9.17 -10.28
CA VAL A 61 -0.43 -9.56 -9.51
C VAL A 61 0.64 -8.45 -9.46
N ALA A 62 0.28 -7.25 -9.93
CA ALA A 62 1.14 -6.10 -9.89
C ALA A 62 0.30 -4.82 -9.82
N TYR A 63 0.88 -3.78 -9.27
CA TYR A 63 0.30 -2.45 -9.31
C TYR A 63 1.33 -1.40 -9.75
N VAL A 64 0.81 -0.36 -10.37
CA VAL A 64 1.49 0.94 -10.49
C VAL A 64 0.47 1.99 -10.06
N MET A 65 0.78 2.72 -8.99
CA MET A 65 -0.04 3.85 -8.57
C MET A 65 0.01 4.96 -9.63
N ALA A 66 -1.15 5.53 -9.98
CA ALA A 66 -1.22 6.65 -10.91
C ALA A 66 -0.29 7.81 -10.46
N PRO A 67 0.73 8.20 -11.25
CA PRO A 67 1.71 9.20 -10.82
C PRO A 67 1.09 10.57 -10.50
N GLN A 68 0.03 10.95 -11.21
CA GLN A 68 -0.68 12.20 -10.95
C GLN A 68 -1.36 12.19 -9.58
N GLU A 69 -1.97 11.07 -9.18
CA GLU A 69 -2.62 10.94 -7.86
C GLU A 69 -1.57 10.95 -6.75
N MET A 70 -0.44 10.25 -6.93
CA MET A 70 0.69 10.32 -5.98
C MET A 70 1.19 11.75 -5.79
N PHE A 71 1.37 12.49 -6.90
CA PHE A 71 1.77 13.90 -6.83
C PHE A 71 0.79 14.75 -6.02
N TYR A 72 -0.52 14.60 -6.26
CA TYR A 72 -1.53 15.34 -5.50
C TYR A 72 -1.55 14.96 -4.02
N ILE A 73 -1.38 13.68 -3.69
CA ILE A 73 -1.33 13.21 -2.30
C ILE A 73 -0.08 13.75 -1.58
N PHE A 74 1.08 13.74 -2.23
CA PHE A 74 2.31 14.28 -1.65
C PHE A 74 2.22 15.79 -1.45
N LYS A 75 1.66 16.50 -2.43
CA LYS A 75 1.40 17.93 -2.32
C LYS A 75 0.40 18.24 -1.20
N GLU A 76 -0.70 17.49 -1.10
CA GLU A 76 -1.66 17.60 0.00
C GLU A 76 -0.97 17.41 1.35
N ALA A 77 -0.11 16.39 1.46
CA ALA A 77 0.61 16.08 2.68
C ALA A 77 1.53 17.23 3.09
N GLU A 78 2.31 17.79 2.15
CA GLU A 78 3.19 18.92 2.39
C GLU A 78 2.41 20.19 2.80
N GLU A 79 1.36 20.55 2.05
CA GLU A 79 0.56 21.77 2.30
C GLU A 79 -0.19 21.74 3.63
N ASN A 80 -0.44 20.56 4.18
CA ASN A 80 -1.26 20.37 5.38
C ASN A 80 -0.49 19.82 6.58
N ASP A 81 0.85 19.80 6.52
CA ASP A 81 1.74 19.24 7.55
C ASP A 81 1.35 17.80 7.93
N MET A 82 1.01 17.00 6.93
CA MET A 82 0.77 15.56 7.08
C MET A 82 2.03 14.81 6.69
N ARG A 83 2.28 13.69 7.35
CA ARG A 83 3.34 12.77 6.94
C ARG A 83 2.79 11.54 6.25
N ILE A 84 3.52 11.01 5.28
CA ILE A 84 3.26 9.68 4.74
C ILE A 84 3.52 8.67 5.85
N LYS A 85 2.49 7.93 6.25
CA LYS A 85 2.56 6.93 7.31
C LYS A 85 2.82 5.54 6.73
N ALA A 86 2.07 5.19 5.69
CA ALA A 86 2.20 3.90 5.04
C ALA A 86 1.80 3.94 3.57
N PHE A 87 2.39 3.06 2.78
CA PHE A 87 1.84 2.60 1.52
C PHE A 87 1.09 1.29 1.77
N TYR A 88 0.06 1.02 0.98
CA TYR A 88 -0.64 -0.26 1.05
C TYR A 88 -1.01 -0.77 -0.33
N HIS A 89 -1.09 -2.09 -0.44
CA HIS A 89 -1.64 -2.77 -1.60
C HIS A 89 -2.27 -4.11 -1.18
N SER A 90 -2.99 -4.74 -2.11
CA SER A 90 -3.59 -6.05 -1.88
C SER A 90 -2.99 -7.11 -2.78
N HIS A 91 -2.93 -8.33 -2.29
CA HIS A 91 -2.58 -9.54 -3.02
C HIS A 91 -3.82 -10.41 -3.24
N PRO A 92 -4.44 -10.38 -4.43
CA PRO A 92 -5.50 -11.31 -4.82
C PRO A 92 -4.97 -12.73 -4.87
N ASP A 93 -5.67 -13.66 -4.22
CA ASP A 93 -5.40 -15.10 -4.22
C ASP A 93 -4.00 -15.50 -3.69
N HIS A 94 -3.32 -14.60 -2.98
CA HIS A 94 -2.01 -14.85 -2.36
C HIS A 94 -1.95 -14.37 -0.90
N GLY A 95 -0.97 -14.87 -0.15
CA GLY A 95 -0.74 -14.47 1.24
C GLY A 95 -0.22 -13.03 1.39
N ALA A 96 -0.33 -12.46 2.59
CA ALA A 96 0.11 -11.11 2.91
C ALA A 96 1.62 -11.06 3.21
N PHE A 97 2.45 -11.43 2.24
CA PHE A 97 3.91 -11.34 2.34
C PHE A 97 4.44 -10.19 1.51
N PHE A 98 5.57 -9.59 1.89
CA PHE A 98 6.25 -8.59 1.07
C PHE A 98 7.14 -9.30 0.05
N SER A 99 6.66 -9.39 -1.20
CA SER A 99 7.29 -10.12 -2.30
C SER A 99 8.61 -9.48 -2.73
N GLU A 100 9.41 -10.18 -3.54
CA GLU A 100 10.61 -9.58 -4.13
C GLU A 100 10.25 -8.42 -5.08
N GLU A 101 9.12 -8.52 -5.78
CA GLU A 101 8.62 -7.44 -6.65
C GLU A 101 8.29 -6.19 -5.84
N ASP A 102 7.61 -6.35 -4.69
CA ASP A 102 7.30 -5.24 -3.78
C ASP A 102 8.57 -4.54 -3.28
N LYS A 103 9.61 -5.33 -2.97
CA LYS A 103 10.91 -4.79 -2.52
C LYS A 103 11.60 -4.01 -3.64
N ASN A 104 11.60 -4.55 -4.86
CA ASN A 104 12.21 -3.90 -6.02
C ASN A 104 11.50 -2.57 -6.34
N GLN A 105 10.18 -2.53 -6.23
CA GLN A 105 9.42 -1.28 -6.39
C GLN A 105 9.71 -0.28 -5.26
N ALA A 106 9.87 -0.76 -4.03
CA ALA A 106 10.14 0.10 -2.88
C ALA A 106 11.57 0.65 -2.86
N VAL A 107 12.54 -0.06 -3.44
CA VAL A 107 14.00 0.21 -3.38
C VAL A 107 14.58 0.41 -4.78
N PRO A 108 14.25 1.52 -5.47
CA PRO A 108 14.80 1.76 -6.80
C PRO A 108 16.31 2.10 -6.80
N TRP A 109 16.90 2.48 -5.65
CA TRP A 109 18.29 2.99 -5.55
C TRP A 109 19.01 2.52 -4.26
N ASP A 110 19.12 1.20 -4.03
CA ASP A 110 19.72 0.55 -2.85
C ASP A 110 19.06 0.85 -1.48
N GLU A 111 18.37 1.97 -1.35
CA GLU A 111 17.52 2.35 -0.22
C GLU A 111 16.09 2.69 -0.67
N PRO A 112 15.08 2.53 0.19
CA PRO A 112 13.73 2.90 -0.15
C PRO A 112 13.58 4.41 -0.34
N LEU A 113 12.73 4.82 -1.29
CA LEU A 113 12.41 6.25 -1.48
C LEU A 113 11.79 6.88 -0.23
N HIS A 114 11.10 6.06 0.57
CA HIS A 114 10.46 6.46 1.82
C HIS A 114 10.87 5.52 2.98
N PRO A 115 12.09 5.65 3.52
CA PRO A 115 12.65 4.68 4.47
C PRO A 115 11.92 4.69 5.83
N ASN A 116 11.21 5.77 6.15
CA ASN A 116 10.43 5.93 7.38
C ASN A 116 8.96 5.49 7.22
N CYS A 117 8.55 5.03 6.04
CA CYS A 117 7.19 4.57 5.78
C CYS A 117 7.04 3.08 6.02
N VAL A 118 5.81 2.69 6.37
CA VAL A 118 5.42 1.28 6.50
C VAL A 118 4.76 0.81 5.20
N TYR A 119 4.92 -0.45 4.84
CA TYR A 119 4.27 -1.09 3.70
C TYR A 119 3.27 -2.11 4.22
N ILE A 120 2.00 -1.96 3.88
CA ILE A 120 0.91 -2.84 4.32
C ILE A 120 0.48 -3.71 3.15
N VAL A 121 0.49 -5.03 3.35
CA VAL A 121 0.02 -6.00 2.36
C VAL A 121 -1.28 -6.63 2.85
N ILE A 122 -2.31 -6.58 2.02
CA ILE A 122 -3.65 -7.11 2.32
C ILE A 122 -3.87 -8.38 1.51
N SER A 123 -3.98 -9.51 2.18
CA SER A 123 -4.31 -10.78 1.52
C SER A 123 -5.82 -10.90 1.34
N ILE A 124 -6.26 -11.09 0.10
CA ILE A 124 -7.68 -11.21 -0.24
C ILE A 124 -7.92 -12.38 -1.18
N TYR A 125 -8.94 -13.19 -0.90
CA TYR A 125 -9.25 -14.39 -1.67
C TYR A 125 -10.70 -14.37 -2.19
N ASN A 126 -11.02 -15.37 -3.00
CA ASN A 126 -12.37 -15.73 -3.46
C ASN A 126 -13.49 -15.34 -2.47
N ASN A 127 -14.56 -14.76 -3.00
CA ASN A 127 -15.64 -14.05 -2.28
C ASN A 127 -15.27 -12.67 -1.69
N ARG A 128 -14.13 -12.08 -2.10
CA ARG A 128 -13.66 -10.77 -1.61
C ARG A 128 -13.45 -10.78 -0.09
N GLU A 129 -12.90 -11.87 0.43
CA GLU A 129 -12.64 -12.05 1.85
C GLU A 129 -11.19 -11.70 2.17
N VAL A 130 -10.98 -10.71 3.05
CA VAL A 130 -9.66 -10.38 3.56
C VAL A 130 -9.23 -11.45 4.56
N LYS A 131 -8.15 -12.19 4.24
CA LYS A 131 -7.63 -13.29 5.06
C LYS A 131 -6.57 -12.83 6.05
N ASP A 132 -5.74 -11.88 5.65
CA ASP A 132 -4.65 -11.39 6.49
C ASP A 132 -4.27 -9.96 6.10
N VAL A 133 -3.68 -9.22 7.04
CA VAL A 133 -3.12 -7.88 6.81
C VAL A 133 -1.80 -7.79 7.57
N ARG A 134 -0.70 -7.61 6.86
CA ARG A 134 0.64 -7.53 7.44
C ARG A 134 1.33 -6.21 7.10
N ALA A 135 2.27 -5.81 7.96
CA ALA A 135 2.99 -4.56 7.82
C ALA A 135 4.50 -4.81 7.84
N TYR A 136 5.23 -4.06 7.02
CA TYR A 136 6.67 -4.17 6.83
C TYR A 136 7.34 -2.81 6.92
N THR A 137 8.52 -2.74 7.52
CA THR A 137 9.33 -1.52 7.60
C THR A 137 10.75 -1.80 7.17
N TRP A 138 11.41 -0.79 6.62
CA TRP A 138 12.84 -0.85 6.36
C TRP A 138 13.63 -0.76 7.68
N ASN A 139 14.65 -1.61 7.87
CA ASN A 139 15.54 -1.58 9.03
C ASN A 139 16.99 -1.17 8.68
N HIS A 140 17.18 -0.41 7.60
CA HIS A 140 18.48 -0.06 7.01
C HIS A 140 19.24 -1.21 6.34
N ARG A 141 18.63 -2.40 6.23
CA ARG A 141 19.21 -3.55 5.52
C ARG A 141 18.21 -4.33 4.68
N LYS A 142 17.01 -4.55 5.23
CA LYS A 142 15.92 -5.28 4.58
C LYS A 142 14.58 -4.82 5.14
N PHE A 143 13.52 -5.19 4.44
CA PHE A 143 12.18 -5.12 5.01
C PHE A 143 12.00 -6.19 6.08
N VAL A 144 11.44 -5.80 7.22
CA VAL A 144 11.09 -6.69 8.33
C VAL A 144 9.62 -6.51 8.68
N GLU A 145 8.95 -7.63 8.97
CA GLU A 145 7.57 -7.63 9.42
C GLU A 145 7.48 -6.96 10.80
N ILE A 146 6.44 -6.13 10.99
CA ILE A 146 6.10 -5.53 12.28
C ILE A 146 4.62 -5.80 12.60
N PRO A 147 4.27 -5.99 13.89
CA PRO A 147 2.89 -6.20 14.27
C PRO A 147 2.04 -4.95 13.98
N ILE A 148 0.76 -5.17 13.68
CA ILE A 148 -0.27 -4.13 13.55
C ILE A 148 -1.12 -4.11 14.82
N ASP A 149 -1.12 -2.99 15.52
CA ASP A 149 -2.04 -2.70 16.62
C ASP A 149 -3.31 -2.05 16.07
N LYS A 150 -4.40 -2.83 16.08
CA LYS A 150 -5.71 -2.48 15.51
C LYS A 150 -6.56 -1.59 16.44
N PHE A 151 -6.05 -1.20 17.60
CA PHE A 151 -6.83 -0.53 18.65
C PHE A 151 -6.13 0.68 19.26
N SER A 152 -5.33 1.41 18.48
CA SER A 152 -4.87 2.73 18.93
C SER A 152 -6.06 3.70 18.90
N MET A 153 -6.95 3.57 19.89
CA MET A 153 -7.99 4.55 20.20
C MET A 153 -7.26 5.84 20.56
N ASN A 154 -7.42 6.85 19.71
CA ASN A 154 -7.10 8.22 20.09
C ASN A 154 -7.98 8.56 21.29
N ARG A 155 -7.39 8.57 22.48
CA ARG A 155 -7.94 9.26 23.65
C ARG A 155 -7.75 10.75 23.46
#